data_AF-A0A1A8Z3Q1-F1
#
_entry.id   AF-A0A1A8Z3Q1-F1
#
_cell.length_a   1.000
_cell.length_b   1.000
_cell.length_c   1.000
_cell.angle_alpha   90.00
_cell.angle_beta   90.00
_cell.angle_gamma   90.00
#
_symmetry.space_group_name_H-M   'P 1'
#
loop_
_entity.id
_entity.type
_entity.pdbx_description
1 polymer ?
#
loop_
_entity_poly.entity_id
_entity_poly.type
_entity_poly.pdbx_seq_one_letter_code
_entity_poly.pdbx_strand_id
1 'polypeptide(L)'
;MTVRQSIVFNGDLGSGKSTVSVVIAQRLGLRRVSVGDLYRQMAEERQMTALQLNLHAELDQAVDGYVDQLQRDIAASGESLVMDSRLAWHFFTDALKVHMITEPTEAARRVLARPSGPAESYSSIEEAKAKLRERSESERNRFIVRYGVDKARLRNYDLICDTTRATPEQVIQHVIDVFEGRLGGDVLRDAPPLLLLDPARVYPTEDIATLRGLWDSEFVGDVAEAGDEALEPLTIGYTGEYYFVVDGHRRLSAALQNGFPLVPARLVAEVDEPVVGGMSAVDYFAAQVDPSLIHDWAAAHGITLPLPEHALLNTGPVLAGDPGPAA
;
A
#
# COMPACT_ATOMS: atom_id res chain seq x y z
N MET A 1 9.38 19.30 -17.52
CA MET A 1 9.23 18.05 -16.74
C MET A 1 10.35 17.12 -17.17
N THR A 2 11.22 16.69 -16.25
CA THR A 2 12.20 15.64 -16.55
C THR A 2 11.43 14.38 -16.94
N VAL A 3 11.82 13.76 -18.05
CA VAL A 3 11.23 12.48 -18.49
C VAL A 3 11.69 11.43 -17.47
N ARG A 4 10.75 10.77 -16.78
CA ARG A 4 11.08 9.69 -15.86
C ARG A 4 11.73 8.57 -16.68
N GLN A 5 12.97 8.24 -16.36
CA GLN A 5 13.75 7.26 -17.12
C GLN A 5 13.84 5.90 -16.43
N SER A 6 13.61 5.88 -15.13
CA SER A 6 13.71 4.69 -14.29
C SER A 6 12.42 4.45 -13.52
N ILE A 7 12.21 3.21 -13.09
CA ILE A 7 11.13 2.83 -12.17
C ILE A 7 11.78 2.24 -10.93
N VAL A 8 11.49 2.83 -9.76
CA VAL A 8 11.99 2.33 -8.49
C VAL A 8 10.83 1.76 -7.68
N PHE A 9 10.96 0.50 -7.28
CA PHE A 9 9.95 -0.21 -6.52
C PHE A 9 10.36 -0.34 -5.06
N ASN A 10 9.54 0.25 -4.19
CA ASN A 10 9.40 -0.16 -2.80
C ASN A 10 8.12 -1.01 -2.65
N GLY A 11 8.02 -1.79 -1.57
CA GLY A 11 6.79 -2.51 -1.30
C GLY A 11 6.83 -3.32 -0.03
N ASP A 12 5.64 -3.56 0.50
CA ASP A 12 5.42 -4.36 1.70
C ASP A 12 5.88 -5.79 1.48
N LEU A 13 6.18 -6.47 2.58
CA LEU A 13 6.43 -7.91 2.56
C LEU A 13 5.20 -8.62 1.99
N GLY A 14 5.39 -9.53 1.03
CA GLY A 14 4.27 -10.23 0.39
C GLY A 14 3.51 -9.46 -0.69
N SER A 15 3.86 -8.20 -0.99
CA SER A 15 3.20 -7.38 -2.03
C SER A 15 3.45 -7.84 -3.48
N GLY A 16 4.35 -8.81 -3.73
CA GLY A 16 4.66 -9.26 -5.09
C GLY A 16 5.66 -8.38 -5.86
N LYS A 17 6.26 -7.36 -5.22
CA LYS A 17 7.26 -6.46 -5.80
C LYS A 17 8.31 -7.11 -6.70
N SER A 18 8.95 -8.18 -6.22
CA SER A 18 10.03 -8.80 -6.99
C SER A 18 9.52 -9.43 -8.29
N THR A 19 8.32 -10.02 -8.29
CA THR A 19 7.69 -10.55 -9.51
C THR A 19 7.39 -9.42 -10.50
N VAL A 20 6.75 -8.35 -10.03
CA VAL A 20 6.36 -7.21 -10.88
C VAL A 20 7.58 -6.51 -11.47
N SER A 21 8.63 -6.25 -10.66
CA SER A 21 9.86 -5.61 -11.16
C SER A 21 10.58 -6.43 -12.23
N VAL A 22 10.58 -7.76 -12.14
CA VAL A 22 11.19 -8.65 -13.16
C VAL A 22 10.43 -8.54 -14.48
N VAL A 23 9.10 -8.66 -14.44
CA VAL A 23 8.29 -8.67 -15.66
C VAL A 23 8.30 -7.29 -16.33
N ILE A 24 8.21 -6.20 -15.56
CA ILE A 24 8.28 -4.84 -16.11
C ILE A 24 9.62 -4.58 -16.78
N ALA A 25 10.73 -4.97 -16.15
CA ALA A 25 12.06 -4.82 -16.75
C ALA A 25 12.15 -5.56 -18.10
N GLN A 26 11.59 -6.77 -18.18
CA GLN A 26 11.53 -7.53 -19.44
C GLN A 26 10.64 -6.87 -20.49
N ARG A 27 9.45 -6.41 -20.12
CA ARG A 27 8.50 -5.77 -21.06
C ARG A 27 9.02 -4.44 -21.61
N LEU A 28 9.72 -3.66 -20.79
CA LEU A 28 10.27 -2.36 -21.17
C LEU A 28 11.70 -2.46 -21.74
N GLY A 29 12.32 -3.65 -21.73
CA GLY A 29 13.71 -3.82 -22.17
C GLY A 29 14.73 -3.08 -21.30
N LEU A 30 14.44 -2.88 -20.01
CA LEU A 30 15.28 -2.15 -19.06
C LEU A 30 16.12 -3.11 -18.21
N ARG A 31 17.31 -2.67 -17.81
CA ARG A 31 18.12 -3.41 -16.83
C ARG A 31 17.38 -3.45 -15.50
N ARG A 32 17.35 -4.61 -14.83
CA ARG A 32 16.87 -4.74 -13.44
C ARG A 32 18.03 -4.80 -12.46
N VAL A 33 17.97 -3.99 -11.42
CA VAL A 33 18.86 -4.07 -10.26
C VAL A 33 18.01 -4.36 -9.03
N SER A 34 18.47 -5.28 -8.17
CA SER A 34 17.74 -5.69 -6.98
C SER A 34 18.68 -5.78 -5.79
N VAL A 35 18.44 -4.91 -4.80
CA VAL A 35 19.22 -4.91 -3.56
C VAL A 35 18.98 -6.21 -2.79
N GLY A 36 17.77 -6.77 -2.85
CA GLY A 36 17.48 -8.06 -2.23
C GLY A 36 18.24 -9.23 -2.86
N ASP A 37 18.46 -9.21 -4.19
CA ASP A 37 19.29 -10.21 -4.87
C ASP A 37 20.77 -10.04 -4.51
N LEU A 38 21.25 -8.80 -4.42
CA LEU A 38 22.62 -8.49 -3.99
C LEU A 38 22.90 -9.03 -2.57
N TYR A 39 22.01 -8.79 -1.61
CA TYR A 39 22.15 -9.35 -0.26
C TYR A 39 22.14 -10.89 -0.26
N ARG A 40 21.31 -11.53 -1.09
CA ARG A 40 21.30 -13.00 -1.20
C ARG A 40 22.64 -13.53 -1.71
N GLN A 41 23.17 -12.93 -2.77
CA GLN A 41 24.47 -13.31 -3.32
C GLN A 41 25.59 -13.13 -2.30
N MET A 42 25.63 -11.98 -1.62
CA MET A 42 26.61 -11.73 -0.54
C MET A 42 26.50 -12.74 0.61
N ALA A 43 25.28 -13.24 0.89
CA ALA A 43 25.06 -14.22 1.94
C ALA A 43 25.62 -15.59 1.54
N GLU A 44 25.37 -16.00 0.29
CA GLU A 44 25.91 -17.24 -0.28
C GLU A 44 27.45 -17.23 -0.30
N GLU A 45 28.06 -16.13 -0.72
CA GLU A 45 29.52 -15.93 -0.71
C GLU A 45 30.13 -16.05 0.71
N ARG A 46 29.36 -15.68 1.75
CA ARG A 46 29.75 -15.75 3.16
C ARG A 46 29.28 -17.04 3.87
N GLN A 47 28.71 -17.99 3.14
CA GLN A 47 28.10 -19.21 3.69
C GLN A 47 27.05 -18.93 4.79
N MET A 48 26.31 -17.84 4.65
CA MET A 48 25.22 -17.41 5.53
C MET A 48 23.87 -17.51 4.81
N THR A 49 22.78 -17.63 5.57
CA THR A 49 21.44 -17.42 5.01
C THR A 49 21.17 -15.92 4.78
N ALA A 50 20.24 -15.60 3.87
CA ALA A 50 19.84 -14.21 3.63
C ALA A 50 19.26 -13.53 4.89
N LEU A 51 18.59 -14.28 5.76
CA LEU A 51 18.10 -13.78 7.04
C LEU A 51 19.26 -13.45 7.98
N GLN A 52 20.22 -14.37 8.12
CA GLN A 52 21.42 -14.14 8.93
C GLN A 52 22.23 -12.95 8.41
N LEU A 53 22.40 -12.80 7.10
CA LEU A 53 23.10 -11.65 6.56
C LEU A 53 22.31 -10.36 6.77
N ASN A 54 20.97 -10.35 6.65
CA ASN A 54 20.18 -9.15 6.97
C ASN A 54 20.37 -8.73 8.44
N LEU A 55 20.26 -9.68 9.38
CA LEU A 55 20.53 -9.45 10.80
C LEU A 55 21.98 -9.00 11.04
N HIS A 56 22.93 -9.54 10.27
CA HIS A 56 24.34 -9.16 10.36
C HIS A 56 24.61 -7.78 9.75
N ALA A 57 23.94 -7.41 8.65
CA ALA A 57 24.04 -6.11 8.02
C ALA A 57 23.40 -5.00 8.87
N GLU A 58 22.41 -5.34 9.70
CA GLU A 58 21.91 -4.45 10.76
C GLU A 58 22.99 -4.11 11.80
N LEU A 59 23.97 -5.00 11.99
CA LEU A 59 25.10 -4.81 12.91
C LEU A 59 26.38 -4.32 12.21
N ASP A 60 26.53 -4.58 10.91
CA ASP A 60 27.70 -4.24 10.10
C ASP A 60 27.42 -3.01 9.20
N GLN A 61 27.72 -1.84 9.76
CA GLN A 61 27.55 -0.54 9.09
C GLN A 61 28.29 -0.45 7.74
N ALA A 62 29.35 -1.23 7.52
CA ALA A 62 30.12 -1.18 6.29
C ALA A 62 29.36 -1.80 5.11
N VAL A 63 28.62 -2.89 5.34
CA VAL A 63 27.78 -3.52 4.30
C VAL A 63 26.64 -2.59 3.90
N ASP A 64 25.96 -1.99 4.86
CA ASP A 64 24.84 -1.06 4.60
C ASP A 64 25.33 0.21 3.87
N GLY A 65 26.47 0.77 4.30
CA GLY A 65 27.09 1.93 3.63
C GLY A 65 27.52 1.65 2.19
N TYR A 66 28.04 0.45 1.91
CA TYR A 66 28.37 0.04 0.54
C TYR A 66 27.13 -0.05 -0.35
N VAL A 67 26.05 -0.67 0.15
CA VAL A 67 24.78 -0.79 -0.59
C VAL A 67 24.16 0.58 -0.82
N ASP A 68 24.18 1.48 0.16
CA ASP A 68 23.73 2.87 -0.01
C ASP A 68 24.52 3.60 -1.10
N GLN A 69 25.85 3.48 -1.08
CA GLN A 69 26.70 4.14 -2.08
C GLN A 69 26.41 3.60 -3.48
N LEU A 70 26.28 2.29 -3.63
CA LEU A 70 25.91 1.66 -4.90
C LEU A 70 24.57 2.22 -5.43
N GLN A 71 23.56 2.37 -4.57
CA GLN A 71 22.27 2.93 -4.99
C GLN A 71 22.39 4.39 -5.42
N ARG A 72 23.19 5.21 -4.73
CA ARG A 72 23.45 6.61 -5.10
C ARG A 72 24.19 6.71 -6.43
N ASP A 73 25.20 5.86 -6.65
CA ASP A 73 25.98 5.85 -7.89
C ASP A 73 25.09 5.47 -9.08
N ILE A 74 24.22 4.46 -8.92
CA ILE A 74 23.24 4.09 -9.94
C ILE A 74 22.26 5.24 -10.20
N ALA A 75 21.73 5.87 -9.14
CA ALA A 75 20.81 7.00 -9.27
C ALA A 75 21.47 8.18 -10.00
N ALA A 76 22.74 8.45 -9.73
CA ALA A 76 23.52 9.53 -10.33
C ALA A 76 23.99 9.21 -11.77
N SER A 77 24.00 7.94 -12.18
CA SER A 77 24.48 7.52 -13.50
C SER A 77 23.63 8.05 -14.66
N GLY A 78 22.36 8.39 -14.41
CA GLY A 78 21.39 8.74 -15.45
C GLY A 78 20.93 7.53 -16.30
N GLU A 79 21.26 6.30 -15.88
CA GLU A 79 20.79 5.09 -16.55
C GLU A 79 19.27 4.91 -16.41
N SER A 80 18.62 4.44 -17.48
CA SER A 80 17.24 3.95 -17.45
C SER A 80 17.20 2.50 -16.96
N LEU A 81 16.61 2.26 -15.78
CA LEU A 81 16.55 0.93 -15.18
C LEU A 81 15.31 0.73 -14.30
N VAL A 82 15.09 -0.54 -13.94
CA VAL A 82 14.14 -0.94 -12.90
C VAL A 82 14.91 -1.29 -11.64
N MET A 83 14.65 -0.57 -10.55
CA MET A 83 15.30 -0.75 -9.27
C MET A 83 14.35 -1.40 -8.26
N ASP A 84 14.66 -2.59 -7.78
CA ASP A 84 13.97 -3.26 -6.69
C ASP A 84 14.73 -3.03 -5.37
N SER A 85 14.28 -2.06 -4.57
CA SER A 85 14.91 -1.70 -3.31
C SER A 85 13.96 -1.01 -2.35
N ARG A 86 14.10 -1.32 -1.06
CA ARG A 86 13.28 -0.71 0.00
C ARG A 86 13.58 0.76 0.26
N LEU A 87 14.68 1.29 -0.26
CA LEU A 87 15.13 2.67 -0.04
C LEU A 87 15.47 3.43 -1.34
N ALA A 88 15.41 2.81 -2.52
CA ALA A 88 15.78 3.50 -3.77
C ALA A 88 14.96 4.77 -4.04
N TRP A 89 13.70 4.80 -3.62
CA TRP A 89 12.84 6.00 -3.72
C TRP A 89 13.44 7.24 -3.03
N HIS A 90 14.31 7.06 -2.04
CA HIS A 90 15.00 8.15 -1.34
C HIS A 90 16.19 8.70 -2.16
N PHE A 91 16.89 7.84 -2.91
CA PHE A 91 18.09 8.23 -3.67
C PHE A 91 17.78 8.70 -5.10
N PHE A 92 16.72 8.18 -5.73
CA PHE A 92 16.37 8.53 -7.09
C PHE A 92 15.50 9.80 -7.14
N THR A 93 15.94 10.78 -7.92
CA THR A 93 15.20 12.04 -8.18
C THR A 93 14.35 11.96 -9.46
N ASP A 94 14.84 11.28 -10.50
CA ASP A 94 14.23 11.25 -11.84
C ASP A 94 13.68 9.87 -12.21
N ALA A 95 12.92 9.27 -11.30
CA ALA A 95 12.29 7.96 -11.48
C ALA A 95 10.81 7.99 -11.09
N LEU A 96 10.03 7.06 -11.64
CA LEU A 96 8.71 6.73 -11.11
C LEU A 96 8.90 5.91 -9.81
N LYS A 97 8.50 6.48 -8.69
CA LYS A 97 8.58 5.84 -7.37
C LYS A 97 7.28 5.09 -7.08
N VAL A 98 7.35 3.77 -7.15
CA VAL A 98 6.20 2.88 -6.93
C VAL A 98 6.30 2.25 -5.55
N HIS A 99 5.23 2.35 -4.75
CA HIS A 99 5.08 1.62 -3.50
C HIS A 99 3.97 0.58 -3.62
N MET A 100 4.35 -0.69 -3.54
CA MET A 100 3.41 -1.80 -3.62
C MET A 100 2.94 -2.21 -2.23
N ILE A 101 1.63 -2.15 -2.00
CA ILE A 101 1.00 -2.49 -0.73
C ILE A 101 0.15 -3.76 -0.88
N THR A 102 -0.18 -4.38 0.24
CA THR A 102 -1.12 -5.51 0.28
C THR A 102 -1.77 -5.59 1.66
N GLU A 103 -2.96 -6.15 1.75
CA GLU A 103 -3.57 -6.46 3.04
C GLU A 103 -2.70 -7.48 3.82
N PRO A 104 -2.53 -7.31 5.14
CA PRO A 104 -1.62 -8.14 5.95
C PRO A 104 -1.91 -9.65 5.93
N THR A 105 -3.18 -10.05 5.91
CA THR A 105 -3.58 -11.47 5.85
C THR A 105 -3.22 -12.08 4.50
N GLU A 106 -3.41 -11.35 3.40
CA GLU A 106 -2.98 -11.77 2.07
C GLU A 106 -1.45 -11.82 1.96
N ALA A 107 -0.74 -10.85 2.54
CA ALA A 107 0.73 -10.89 2.64
C ALA A 107 1.21 -12.17 3.33
N ALA A 108 0.62 -12.49 4.49
CA ALA A 108 0.92 -13.70 5.24
C ALA A 108 0.62 -14.97 4.44
N ARG A 109 -0.52 -15.03 3.75
CA ARG A 109 -0.89 -16.15 2.86
C ARG A 109 0.15 -16.36 1.76
N ARG A 110 0.59 -15.30 1.10
CA ARG A 110 1.60 -15.36 0.03
C ARG A 110 2.97 -15.81 0.52
N VAL A 111 3.37 -15.33 1.71
CA VAL A 111 4.64 -15.73 2.32
C VAL A 111 4.60 -17.19 2.75
N LEU A 112 3.50 -17.66 3.36
CA LEU A 112 3.29 -19.06 3.73
C LEU A 112 3.27 -20.02 2.54
N ALA A 113 2.71 -19.59 1.41
CA ALA A 113 2.65 -20.39 0.19
C ALA A 113 4.00 -20.48 -0.54
N ARG A 114 4.98 -19.61 -0.20
CA ARG A 114 6.30 -19.65 -0.81
C ARG A 114 7.05 -20.89 -0.28
N PRO A 115 7.79 -21.63 -1.12
CA PRO A 115 8.67 -22.69 -0.65
C PRO A 115 9.77 -22.06 0.23
N SER A 116 9.60 -22.10 1.55
CA SER A 116 10.61 -21.59 2.47
C SER A 116 11.84 -22.51 2.47
N GLY A 117 13.03 -21.93 2.43
CA GLY A 117 14.20 -22.60 2.99
C GLY A 117 14.00 -22.83 4.50
N PRO A 118 14.81 -23.69 5.16
CA PRO A 118 14.61 -24.12 6.56
C PRO A 118 14.58 -23.01 7.64
N ALA A 119 14.79 -21.73 7.28
CA ALA A 119 14.86 -20.59 8.21
C ALA A 119 13.54 -19.81 8.40
N GLU A 120 12.52 -20.02 7.56
CA GLU A 120 11.25 -19.26 7.62
C GLU A 120 10.04 -20.20 7.60
N SER A 121 9.90 -21.01 8.66
CA SER A 121 8.69 -21.78 8.94
C SER A 121 7.75 -20.94 9.81
N TYR A 122 6.53 -20.71 9.33
CA TYR A 122 5.46 -20.10 10.11
C TYR A 122 4.41 -21.18 10.41
N SER A 123 3.93 -21.24 11.64
CA SER A 123 2.95 -22.24 12.07
C SER A 123 1.49 -21.83 11.78
N SER A 124 1.22 -20.55 11.57
CA SER A 124 -0.11 -20.02 11.28
C SER A 124 -0.09 -18.70 10.52
N ILE A 125 -1.25 -18.30 9.95
CA ILE A 125 -1.45 -17.00 9.32
C ILE A 125 -1.24 -15.86 10.31
N GLU A 126 -1.75 -15.98 11.54
CA GLU A 126 -1.59 -14.92 12.56
C GLU A 126 -0.15 -14.75 13.01
N GLU A 127 0.60 -15.85 13.18
CA GLU A 127 2.04 -15.76 13.46
C GLU A 127 2.79 -15.09 12.29
N ALA A 128 2.46 -15.45 11.05
CA ALA A 128 3.05 -14.82 9.87
C ALA A 128 2.73 -13.31 9.84
N LYS A 129 1.47 -12.91 10.05
CA LYS A 129 1.08 -11.48 10.13
C LYS A 129 1.89 -10.73 11.18
N ALA A 130 1.98 -11.25 12.40
CA ALA A 130 2.72 -10.62 13.49
C ALA A 130 4.20 -10.44 13.16
N LYS A 131 4.87 -11.50 12.68
CA LYS A 131 6.30 -11.44 12.30
C LYS A 131 6.57 -10.51 11.12
N LEU A 132 5.67 -10.47 10.13
CA LEU A 132 5.81 -9.55 8.99
C LEU A 132 5.65 -8.09 9.45
N ARG A 133 4.71 -7.82 10.37
CA ARG A 133 4.52 -6.50 10.96
C ARG A 133 5.76 -6.07 11.75
N GLU A 134 6.24 -6.90 12.66
CA GLU A 134 7.46 -6.65 13.46
C GLU A 134 8.66 -6.33 12.55
N ARG A 135 8.87 -7.12 11.49
CA ARG A 135 9.94 -6.88 10.52
C ARG A 135 9.76 -5.55 9.77
N SER A 136 8.53 -5.19 9.42
CA SER A 136 8.24 -3.93 8.74
C SER A 136 8.48 -2.72 9.64
N GLU A 137 8.08 -2.81 10.91
CA GLU A 137 8.26 -1.77 11.94
C GLU A 137 9.73 -1.58 12.30
N SER A 138 10.48 -2.67 12.51
CA SER A 138 11.93 -2.63 12.74
C SER A 138 12.66 -1.89 11.61
N GLU A 139 12.31 -2.21 10.36
CA GLU A 139 12.85 -1.51 9.19
C GLU A 139 12.46 -0.03 9.13
N ARG A 140 11.19 0.29 9.39
CA ARG A 140 10.72 1.68 9.41
C ARG A 140 11.53 2.48 10.43
N ASN A 141 11.70 1.95 11.64
CA ASN A 141 12.48 2.58 12.69
C ASN A 141 13.95 2.79 12.26
N ARG A 142 14.56 1.79 11.62
CA ARG A 142 15.92 1.93 11.06
C ARG A 142 16.01 3.08 10.06
N PHE A 143 15.05 3.21 9.16
CA PHE A 143 15.06 4.28 8.16
C PHE A 143 14.87 5.68 8.78
N ILE A 144 14.01 5.79 9.78
CA ILE A 144 13.82 7.02 10.54
C ILE A 144 15.12 7.41 11.25
N VAL A 145 15.72 6.49 12.01
CA VAL A 145 16.94 6.77 12.79
C VAL A 145 18.13 7.10 11.88
N ARG A 146 18.30 6.39 10.77
CA ARG A 146 19.49 6.51 9.92
C ARG A 146 19.40 7.60 8.86
N TYR A 147 18.22 7.81 8.28
CA TYR A 147 18.03 8.71 7.15
C TYR A 147 17.05 9.85 7.44
N GLY A 148 16.36 9.84 8.58
CA GLY A 148 15.32 10.82 8.89
C GLY A 148 14.08 10.70 8.00
N VAL A 149 13.88 9.55 7.34
CA VAL A 149 12.76 9.34 6.42
C VAL A 149 11.87 8.19 6.88
N ASP A 150 10.57 8.34 6.63
CA ASP A 150 9.56 7.36 7.01
C ASP A 150 8.96 6.71 5.76
N LYS A 151 9.23 5.41 5.56
CA LYS A 151 8.71 4.66 4.42
C LYS A 151 7.17 4.57 4.39
N ALA A 152 6.49 4.80 5.51
CA ALA A 152 5.03 4.75 5.61
C ALA A 152 4.34 6.02 5.13
N ARG A 153 5.08 7.11 4.88
CA ARG A 153 4.54 8.34 4.28
C ARG A 153 4.33 8.13 2.78
N LEU A 154 3.08 8.20 2.34
CA LEU A 154 2.70 7.95 0.94
C LEU A 154 3.24 9.04 0.01
N ARG A 155 3.41 10.27 0.52
CA ARG A 155 4.00 11.40 -0.23
C ARG A 155 5.45 11.21 -0.67
N ASN A 156 6.13 10.17 -0.19
CA ASN A 156 7.46 9.80 -0.67
C ASN A 156 7.46 9.16 -2.06
N TYR A 157 6.28 8.77 -2.56
CA TYR A 157 6.12 8.02 -3.79
C TYR A 157 5.28 8.78 -4.82
N ASP A 158 5.34 8.32 -6.06
CA ASP A 158 4.51 8.82 -7.16
C ASP A 158 3.26 7.95 -7.35
N LEU A 159 3.39 6.64 -7.11
CA LEU A 159 2.33 5.66 -7.31
C LEU A 159 2.26 4.71 -6.12
N ILE A 160 1.09 4.59 -5.51
CA ILE A 160 0.77 3.52 -4.56
C ILE A 160 -0.08 2.49 -5.30
N CYS A 161 0.32 1.23 -5.26
CA CYS A 161 -0.39 0.16 -5.96
C CYS A 161 -0.75 -0.97 -5.00
N ASP A 162 -2.04 -1.17 -4.81
CA ASP A 162 -2.60 -2.21 -3.98
C ASP A 162 -2.67 -3.54 -4.72
N THR A 163 -1.98 -4.53 -4.19
CA THR A 163 -1.91 -5.85 -4.81
C THR A 163 -2.81 -6.88 -4.15
N THR A 164 -3.71 -6.48 -3.26
CA THR A 164 -4.49 -7.42 -2.44
C THR A 164 -5.32 -8.38 -3.29
N ARG A 165 -6.22 -7.85 -4.14
CA ARG A 165 -7.02 -8.65 -5.08
C ARG A 165 -6.58 -8.54 -6.54
N ALA A 166 -5.81 -7.50 -6.89
CA ALA A 166 -5.32 -7.30 -8.25
C ALA A 166 -4.37 -8.42 -8.69
N THR A 167 -4.49 -8.87 -9.94
CA THR A 167 -3.56 -9.84 -10.50
C THR A 167 -2.20 -9.19 -10.80
N PRO A 168 -1.10 -9.97 -10.84
CA PRO A 168 0.20 -9.44 -11.25
C PRO A 168 0.14 -8.72 -12.60
N GLU A 169 -0.57 -9.27 -13.58
CA GLU A 169 -0.71 -8.69 -14.91
C GLU A 169 -1.40 -7.33 -14.90
N GLN A 170 -2.47 -7.16 -14.10
CA GLN A 170 -3.16 -5.88 -13.94
C GLN A 170 -2.23 -4.84 -13.30
N VAL A 171 -1.53 -5.21 -12.23
CA VAL A 171 -0.56 -4.33 -11.56
C VAL A 171 0.56 -3.92 -12.52
N ILE A 172 1.11 -4.87 -13.27
CA ILE A 172 2.17 -4.62 -14.25
C ILE A 172 1.70 -3.64 -15.33
N GLN A 173 0.50 -3.86 -15.86
CA GLN A 173 -0.09 -3.03 -16.90
C GLN A 173 -0.27 -1.60 -16.39
N HIS A 174 -0.92 -1.42 -15.24
CA HIS A 174 -1.13 -0.09 -14.65
C HIS A 174 0.16 0.66 -14.34
N VAL A 175 1.19 -0.01 -13.83
CA VAL A 175 2.49 0.65 -13.59
C VAL A 175 3.13 1.10 -14.91
N ILE A 176 3.02 0.30 -15.97
CA ILE A 176 3.50 0.68 -17.31
C ILE A 176 2.68 1.86 -17.86
N ASP A 177 1.36 1.85 -17.73
CA ASP A 177 0.49 2.94 -18.19
C ASP A 177 0.78 4.25 -17.46
N VAL A 178 1.05 4.20 -16.16
CA VAL A 178 1.50 5.35 -15.38
C VAL A 178 2.89 5.83 -15.82
N PHE A 179 3.83 4.90 -16.05
CA PHE A 179 5.19 5.23 -16.50
C PHE A 179 5.19 5.89 -17.88
N GLU A 180 4.37 5.40 -18.81
CA GLU A 180 4.23 5.91 -20.17
C GLU A 180 3.26 7.11 -20.28
N GLY A 181 2.68 7.55 -19.15
CA GLY A 181 1.83 8.73 -19.07
C GLY A 181 0.41 8.55 -19.62
N ARG A 182 -0.04 7.30 -19.78
CA ARG A 182 -1.41 6.95 -20.19
C ARG A 182 -2.41 6.93 -19.04
N LEU A 183 -1.96 6.79 -17.80
CA LEU A 183 -2.81 6.75 -16.60
C LEU A 183 -2.38 7.80 -15.55
N GLY A 184 -3.36 8.50 -14.96
CA GLY A 184 -3.19 9.39 -13.80
C GLY A 184 -2.25 10.57 -14.00
N GLY A 185 -2.05 11.01 -15.25
CA GLY A 185 -1.10 12.08 -15.58
C GLY A 185 -1.44 13.43 -14.93
N ASP A 186 -2.72 13.72 -14.70
CA ASP A 186 -3.21 14.87 -13.93
C ASP A 186 -2.86 14.75 -12.44
N VAL A 187 -3.13 13.61 -11.81
CA VAL A 187 -2.78 13.36 -10.40
C VAL A 187 -1.28 13.53 -10.17
N LEU A 188 -0.47 12.89 -11.02
CA LEU A 188 0.99 12.92 -10.91
C LEU A 188 1.59 14.31 -11.14
N ARG A 189 0.89 15.19 -11.88
CA ARG A 189 1.32 16.58 -12.09
C ARG A 189 0.94 17.49 -10.93
N ASP A 190 -0.28 17.34 -10.43
CA ASP A 190 -0.87 18.31 -9.51
C ASP A 190 -0.56 17.97 -8.05
N ALA A 191 -0.71 16.70 -7.67
CA ALA A 191 -0.63 16.26 -6.28
C ALA A 191 -0.35 14.74 -6.18
N PRO A 192 0.89 14.27 -6.47
CA PRO A 192 1.25 12.88 -6.21
C PRO A 192 1.13 12.52 -4.72
N PRO A 193 0.89 11.24 -4.39
CA PRO A 193 0.85 10.09 -5.30
C PRO A 193 -0.51 9.86 -5.98
N LEU A 194 -0.49 9.20 -7.14
CA LEU A 194 -1.65 8.44 -7.63
C LEU A 194 -1.80 7.19 -6.76
N LEU A 195 -3.03 6.94 -6.28
CA LEU A 195 -3.36 5.72 -5.56
C LEU A 195 -4.16 4.81 -6.49
N LEU A 196 -3.73 3.56 -6.63
CA LEU A 196 -4.53 2.48 -7.18
C LEU A 196 -4.83 1.53 -6.04
N LEU A 197 -6.03 1.63 -5.46
CA LEU A 197 -6.39 0.95 -4.22
C LEU A 197 -7.36 -0.19 -4.48
N ASP A 198 -7.28 -1.24 -3.68
CA ASP A 198 -8.34 -2.24 -3.62
C ASP A 198 -9.58 -1.57 -2.98
N PRO A 199 -10.73 -1.46 -3.69
CA PRO A 199 -11.89 -0.79 -3.12
C PRO A 199 -12.43 -1.47 -1.86
N ALA A 200 -12.16 -2.77 -1.66
CA ALA A 200 -12.56 -3.50 -0.45
C ALA A 200 -11.68 -3.19 0.77
N ARG A 201 -10.65 -2.35 0.62
CA ARG A 201 -9.78 -1.86 1.70
C ARG A 201 -10.01 -0.39 2.04
N VAL A 202 -10.93 0.28 1.35
CA VAL A 202 -11.25 1.69 1.57
C VAL A 202 -12.41 1.82 2.55
N TYR A 203 -12.17 2.54 3.64
CA TYR A 203 -13.15 2.80 4.68
C TYR A 203 -14.12 3.90 4.25
N PRO A 204 -15.44 3.68 4.35
CA PRO A 204 -16.42 4.72 4.11
C PRO A 204 -16.39 5.78 5.22
N THR A 205 -16.82 7.00 4.88
CA THR A 205 -17.07 8.10 5.83
C THR A 205 -18.50 8.65 5.73
N GLU A 206 -19.32 8.03 4.89
CA GLU A 206 -20.75 8.30 4.78
C GLU A 206 -21.50 6.97 4.92
N ASP A 207 -22.66 7.03 5.55
CA ASP A 207 -23.54 5.88 5.71
C ASP A 207 -24.07 5.45 4.33
N ILE A 208 -24.05 4.13 4.08
CA ILE A 208 -24.55 3.52 2.86
C ILE A 208 -25.98 4.00 2.52
N ALA A 209 -26.87 4.13 3.51
CA ALA A 209 -28.26 4.55 3.32
C ALA A 209 -28.41 5.99 2.80
N THR A 210 -27.39 6.83 2.96
CA THR A 210 -27.41 8.22 2.47
C THR A 210 -27.15 8.31 0.97
N LEU A 211 -26.56 7.28 0.36
CA LEU A 211 -26.26 7.22 -1.06
C LEU A 211 -27.52 6.88 -1.87
N ARG A 212 -28.34 7.91 -2.15
CA ARG A 212 -29.55 7.78 -2.97
C ARG A 212 -29.23 7.16 -4.34
N GLY A 213 -29.98 6.14 -4.77
CA GLY A 213 -29.73 5.50 -6.07
C GLY A 213 -28.47 4.64 -6.10
N LEU A 214 -28.06 4.10 -4.95
CA LEU A 214 -26.97 3.12 -4.80
C LEU A 214 -27.02 1.94 -5.78
N TRP A 215 -28.25 1.51 -6.06
CA TRP A 215 -28.59 0.43 -6.95
C TRP A 215 -29.18 0.94 -8.27
N ASP A 216 -28.93 2.22 -8.59
CA ASP A 216 -29.29 2.76 -9.89
C ASP A 216 -28.46 2.03 -10.94
N SER A 217 -29.13 1.13 -11.65
CA SER A 217 -28.50 0.25 -12.63
C SER A 217 -27.85 1.03 -13.77
N GLU A 218 -28.31 2.25 -14.04
CA GLU A 218 -27.72 3.09 -15.09
C GLU A 218 -26.32 3.55 -14.69
N PHE A 219 -26.15 4.20 -13.53
CA PHE A 219 -24.82 4.63 -13.06
C PHE A 219 -23.86 3.46 -12.84
N VAL A 220 -24.33 2.36 -12.24
CA VAL A 220 -23.50 1.17 -12.03
C VAL A 220 -23.09 0.55 -13.37
N GLY A 221 -23.98 0.55 -14.36
CA GLY A 221 -23.72 0.12 -15.72
C GLY A 221 -22.70 1.00 -16.44
N ASP A 222 -22.84 2.33 -16.34
CA ASP A 222 -21.90 3.29 -16.93
C ASP A 222 -20.48 3.10 -16.38
N VAL A 223 -20.36 2.89 -15.05
CA VAL A 223 -19.07 2.58 -14.41
C VAL A 223 -18.51 1.26 -14.91
N ALA A 224 -19.36 0.24 -15.09
CA ALA A 224 -18.94 -1.06 -15.61
C ALA A 224 -18.40 -0.96 -17.05
N GLU A 225 -19.06 -0.17 -17.89
CA GLU A 225 -18.65 0.07 -19.29
C GLU A 225 -17.37 0.89 -19.38
N ALA A 226 -17.19 1.86 -18.50
CA ALA A 226 -16.00 2.72 -18.46
C ALA A 226 -14.74 1.97 -18.01
N GLY A 227 -14.87 1.00 -17.09
CA GLY A 227 -13.74 0.29 -16.51
C GLY A 227 -13.02 1.08 -15.40
N ASP A 228 -12.02 0.45 -14.77
CA ASP A 228 -11.28 1.04 -13.65
C ASP A 228 -10.39 2.22 -14.05
N GLU A 229 -9.80 2.18 -15.25
CA GLU A 229 -8.92 3.25 -15.77
C GLU A 229 -9.67 4.56 -16.09
N ALA A 230 -10.95 4.48 -16.45
CA ALA A 230 -11.76 5.64 -16.81
C ALA A 230 -12.56 6.23 -15.64
N LEU A 231 -12.51 5.58 -14.47
CA LEU A 231 -13.17 6.08 -13.27
C LEU A 231 -12.50 7.39 -12.83
N GLU A 232 -13.31 8.43 -12.61
CA GLU A 232 -12.80 9.65 -11.96
C GLU A 232 -12.19 9.28 -10.59
N PRO A 233 -10.96 9.71 -10.29
CA PRO A 233 -10.29 9.33 -9.05
C PRO A 233 -11.09 9.67 -7.79
N LEU A 234 -11.14 8.73 -6.84
CA LEU A 234 -11.68 9.00 -5.50
C LEU A 234 -10.80 10.00 -4.76
N THR A 235 -11.39 10.67 -3.77
CA THR A 235 -10.65 11.53 -2.86
C THR A 235 -10.39 10.75 -1.56
N ILE A 236 -9.13 10.47 -1.26
CA ILE A 236 -8.73 9.56 -0.17
C ILE A 236 -7.90 10.28 0.88
N GLY A 237 -8.25 10.08 2.15
CA GLY A 237 -7.38 10.35 3.28
C GLY A 237 -6.66 9.08 3.74
N TYR A 238 -5.51 9.24 4.38
CA TYR A 238 -4.70 8.12 4.89
C TYR A 238 -4.24 8.37 6.33
N THR A 239 -4.42 7.37 7.20
CA THR A 239 -3.93 7.43 8.58
C THR A 239 -3.64 6.04 9.13
N GLY A 240 -2.52 5.89 9.85
CA GLY A 240 -2.04 4.59 10.32
C GLY A 240 -1.77 3.65 9.14
N GLU A 241 -2.68 2.70 8.94
CA GLU A 241 -2.69 1.76 7.80
C GLU A 241 -4.03 1.80 7.01
N TYR A 242 -4.87 2.79 7.31
CA TYR A 242 -6.24 2.90 6.81
C TYR A 242 -6.36 3.95 5.72
N TYR A 243 -6.99 3.56 4.61
CA TYR A 243 -7.43 4.44 3.53
C TYR A 243 -8.90 4.73 3.73
N PHE A 244 -9.31 5.99 3.74
CA PHE A 244 -10.73 6.34 3.88
C PHE A 244 -11.16 7.29 2.78
N VAL A 245 -12.37 7.08 2.27
CA VAL A 245 -12.95 7.93 1.24
C VAL A 245 -13.50 9.21 1.86
N VAL A 246 -13.07 10.35 1.33
CA VAL A 246 -13.58 11.68 1.68
C VAL A 246 -14.63 12.12 0.67
N ASP A 247 -14.43 11.78 -0.61
CA ASP A 247 -15.39 11.99 -1.69
C ASP A 247 -15.30 10.87 -2.72
N GLY A 248 -16.44 10.53 -3.32
CA GLY A 248 -16.56 9.47 -4.32
C GLY A 248 -17.19 8.17 -3.80
N HIS A 249 -17.90 8.18 -2.67
CA HIS A 249 -18.52 6.98 -2.08
C HIS A 249 -19.43 6.22 -3.05
N ARG A 250 -20.16 6.91 -3.94
CA ARG A 250 -20.95 6.26 -5.00
C ARG A 250 -20.08 5.50 -6.00
N ARG A 251 -18.97 6.10 -6.42
CA ARG A 251 -17.99 5.46 -7.33
C ARG A 251 -17.33 4.26 -6.64
N LEU A 252 -16.96 4.40 -5.37
CA LEU A 252 -16.44 3.31 -4.56
C LEU A 252 -17.44 2.14 -4.48
N SER A 253 -18.71 2.44 -4.19
CA SER A 253 -19.76 1.42 -4.15
C SER A 253 -19.97 0.75 -5.51
N ALA A 254 -20.06 1.52 -6.60
CA ALA A 254 -20.20 0.97 -7.94
C ALA A 254 -19.01 0.09 -8.34
N ALA A 255 -17.78 0.46 -7.96
CA ALA A 255 -16.59 -0.35 -8.18
C ALA A 255 -16.64 -1.66 -7.39
N LEU A 256 -17.12 -1.64 -6.14
CA LEU A 256 -17.34 -2.85 -5.34
C LEU A 256 -18.39 -3.77 -5.97
N GLN A 257 -19.52 -3.21 -6.42
CA GLN A 257 -20.60 -3.96 -7.07
C GLN A 257 -20.15 -4.61 -8.39
N ASN A 258 -19.29 -3.93 -9.15
CA ASN A 258 -18.70 -4.45 -10.39
C ASN A 258 -17.47 -5.34 -10.17
N GLY A 259 -17.06 -5.55 -8.91
CA GLY A 259 -15.92 -6.41 -8.59
C GLY A 259 -14.57 -5.87 -9.07
N PHE A 260 -14.43 -4.55 -9.22
CA PHE A 260 -13.17 -3.95 -9.63
C PHE A 260 -12.07 -4.30 -8.63
N PRO A 261 -10.89 -4.75 -9.12
CA PRO A 261 -9.77 -5.08 -8.24
C PRO A 261 -9.04 -3.82 -7.76
N LEU A 262 -9.15 -2.73 -8.51
CA LEU A 262 -8.47 -1.46 -8.27
C LEU A 262 -9.42 -0.29 -8.57
N VAL A 263 -9.24 0.80 -7.84
CA VAL A 263 -9.86 2.10 -8.11
C VAL A 263 -8.80 3.20 -8.06
N PRO A 264 -8.80 4.14 -9.02
CA PRO A 264 -7.92 5.29 -8.97
C PRO A 264 -8.35 6.26 -7.88
N ALA A 265 -7.38 6.90 -7.24
CA ALA A 265 -7.59 7.82 -6.15
C ALA A 265 -6.48 8.88 -6.06
N ARG A 266 -6.85 10.03 -5.50
CA ARG A 266 -5.97 11.14 -5.13
C ARG A 266 -5.86 11.21 -3.61
N LEU A 267 -4.64 11.35 -3.11
CA LEU A 267 -4.41 11.58 -1.69
C LEU A 267 -4.65 13.05 -1.34
N VAL A 268 -5.63 13.34 -0.48
CA VAL A 268 -5.87 14.72 0.01
C VAL A 268 -5.09 15.04 1.27
N ALA A 269 -4.93 14.08 2.17
CA ALA A 269 -4.26 14.28 3.44
C ALA A 269 -3.72 12.96 3.97
N GLU A 270 -2.53 13.00 4.56
CA GLU A 270 -1.99 11.91 5.38
C GLU A 270 -1.62 12.36 6.80
N VAL A 271 -1.99 11.52 7.78
CA VAL A 271 -1.65 11.69 9.20
C VAL A 271 -2.13 13.05 9.75
N ASP A 272 -1.22 13.97 10.04
CA ASP A 272 -1.52 15.27 10.67
C ASP A 272 -1.97 16.34 9.65
N GLU A 273 -1.95 16.01 8.37
CA GLU A 273 -2.35 16.95 7.33
C GLU A 273 -3.87 17.21 7.36
N PRO A 274 -4.29 18.46 7.10
CA PRO A 274 -5.69 18.82 7.17
C PRO A 274 -6.48 18.23 5.98
N VAL A 275 -7.65 17.66 6.29
CA VAL A 275 -8.69 17.31 5.30
C VAL A 275 -9.62 18.53 5.10
N VAL A 276 -10.92 18.32 4.91
CA VAL A 276 -11.95 19.35 4.83
C VAL A 276 -12.22 19.94 6.22
N GLY A 277 -12.36 21.26 6.31
CA GLY A 277 -12.71 21.94 7.57
C GLY A 277 -11.57 22.09 8.58
N GLY A 278 -10.32 21.77 8.19
CA GLY A 278 -9.12 21.97 9.00
C GLY A 278 -8.82 20.88 10.03
N MET A 279 -9.63 19.83 10.11
CA MET A 279 -9.33 18.63 10.91
C MET A 279 -8.19 17.84 10.27
N SER A 280 -7.29 17.28 11.07
CA SER A 280 -6.26 16.36 10.55
C SER A 280 -6.88 15.09 9.97
N ALA A 281 -6.16 14.35 9.12
CA ALA A 281 -6.64 13.07 8.61
C ALA A 281 -6.93 12.06 9.72
N VAL A 282 -6.11 12.07 10.78
CA VAL A 282 -6.34 11.28 12.00
C VAL A 282 -7.68 11.65 12.65
N ASP A 283 -7.89 12.94 12.94
CA ASP A 283 -9.08 13.41 13.65
C ASP A 283 -10.35 13.24 12.81
N TYR A 284 -10.25 13.50 11.50
CA TYR A 284 -11.36 13.31 10.57
C TYR A 284 -11.79 11.84 10.52
N PHE A 285 -10.82 10.92 10.35
CA PHE A 285 -11.10 9.49 10.34
C PHE A 285 -11.73 9.01 11.65
N ALA A 286 -11.17 9.43 12.79
CA ALA A 286 -11.68 9.06 14.10
C ALA A 286 -13.10 9.58 14.37
N ALA A 287 -13.45 10.75 13.82
CA ALA A 287 -14.76 11.36 13.97
C ALA A 287 -15.83 10.79 13.02
N GLN A 288 -15.46 10.39 11.80
CA GLN A 288 -16.41 9.96 10.77
C GLN A 288 -16.56 8.44 10.66
N VAL A 289 -15.59 7.67 11.12
CA VAL A 289 -15.56 6.21 10.92
C VAL A 289 -15.83 5.49 12.23
N ASP A 290 -17.04 4.97 12.35
CA ASP A 290 -17.51 4.18 13.49
C ASP A 290 -17.86 2.72 13.09
N PRO A 291 -18.01 1.79 14.07
CA PRO A 291 -18.30 0.39 13.79
C PRO A 291 -19.59 0.13 13.02
N SER A 292 -20.67 0.90 13.26
CA SER A 292 -21.95 0.69 12.58
C SER A 292 -21.81 0.97 11.09
N LEU A 293 -21.22 2.13 10.78
CA LEU A 293 -20.99 2.56 9.41
C LEU A 293 -20.11 1.56 8.64
N ILE A 294 -19.06 1.03 9.28
CA ILE A 294 -18.22 -0.03 8.69
C ILE A 294 -19.04 -1.29 8.43
N HIS A 295 -19.82 -1.75 9.41
CA HIS A 295 -20.59 -3.00 9.30
C HIS A 295 -21.66 -2.91 8.22
N ASP A 296 -22.42 -1.81 8.16
CA ASP A 296 -23.48 -1.62 7.18
C ASP A 296 -22.92 -1.59 5.76
N TRP A 297 -21.78 -0.91 5.58
CA TRP A 297 -21.10 -0.88 4.30
C TRP A 297 -20.51 -2.23 3.89
N ALA A 298 -19.90 -2.93 4.83
CA ALA A 298 -19.33 -4.26 4.62
C ALA A 298 -20.42 -5.28 4.24
N ALA A 299 -21.54 -5.26 4.95
CA ALA A 299 -22.71 -6.10 4.69
C ALA A 299 -23.32 -5.81 3.32
N ALA A 300 -23.47 -4.54 2.95
CA ALA A 300 -24.05 -4.13 1.66
C ALA A 300 -23.25 -4.63 0.44
N HIS A 301 -21.93 -4.74 0.57
CA HIS A 301 -21.05 -5.12 -0.53
C HIS A 301 -20.44 -6.53 -0.40
N GLY A 302 -20.74 -7.26 0.67
CA GLY A 302 -20.17 -8.59 0.92
C GLY A 302 -18.64 -8.57 1.10
N ILE A 303 -18.10 -7.51 1.69
CA ILE A 303 -16.67 -7.36 1.97
C ILE A 303 -16.38 -7.46 3.47
N THR A 304 -15.11 -7.52 3.84
CA THR A 304 -14.66 -7.48 5.23
C THR A 304 -13.70 -6.32 5.42
N LEU A 305 -14.06 -5.40 6.33
CA LEU A 305 -13.20 -4.32 6.79
C LEU A 305 -12.92 -4.54 8.28
N PRO A 306 -11.64 -4.76 8.68
CA PRO A 306 -11.29 -4.83 10.10
C PRO A 306 -11.69 -3.55 10.84
N LEU A 307 -12.12 -3.66 12.10
CA LEU A 307 -12.39 -2.44 12.88
C LEU A 307 -11.06 -1.75 13.22
N PRO A 308 -10.93 -0.44 12.97
CA PRO A 308 -9.73 0.30 13.33
C PRO A 308 -9.59 0.45 14.84
N GLU A 309 -8.36 0.62 15.33
CA GLU A 309 -8.06 0.63 16.78
C GLU A 309 -8.90 1.66 17.55
N HIS A 310 -9.10 2.87 17.01
CA HIS A 310 -9.91 3.90 17.67
C HIS A 310 -11.38 3.50 17.83
N ALA A 311 -11.92 2.75 16.87
CA ALA A 311 -13.31 2.28 16.89
C ALA A 311 -13.50 1.14 17.91
N LEU A 312 -12.46 0.34 18.16
CA LEU A 312 -12.45 -0.68 19.22
C LEU A 312 -12.41 -0.07 20.63
N LEU A 313 -11.77 1.09 20.80
CA LEU A 313 -11.68 1.78 22.09
C LEU A 313 -12.99 2.52 22.44
N ASN A 314 -13.77 2.92 21.43
CA ASN A 314 -15.05 3.62 21.62
C ASN A 314 -16.23 2.69 21.95
N THR A 315 -16.04 1.37 21.98
CA THR A 315 -17.04 0.45 22.55
C THR A 315 -16.98 0.52 24.08
N GLY A 316 -17.62 1.53 24.66
CA GLY A 316 -17.87 1.64 26.10
C GLY A 316 -18.68 0.45 26.66
N PRO A 317 -18.74 0.28 27.99
CA PRO A 317 -19.14 -0.98 28.62
C PRO A 317 -20.59 -1.33 28.29
N VAL A 318 -20.80 -2.57 27.83
CA VAL A 318 -22.11 -3.23 27.87
C VAL A 318 -22.66 -3.05 29.28
N LEU A 319 -23.81 -2.37 29.40
CA LEU A 319 -24.55 -2.19 30.64
C LEU A 319 -24.75 -3.56 31.31
N ALA A 320 -23.90 -3.87 32.29
CA ALA A 320 -24.21 -4.90 33.27
C ALA A 320 -25.42 -4.36 34.04
N GLY A 321 -26.60 -4.91 33.76
CA GLY A 321 -27.84 -4.55 34.44
C GLY A 321 -27.64 -4.62 35.95
N ASP A 322 -28.00 -3.54 36.64
CA ASP A 322 -28.09 -3.52 38.09
C ASP A 322 -28.99 -4.69 38.56
N PRO A 323 -28.54 -5.54 39.50
CA PRO A 323 -29.44 -6.42 40.20
C PRO A 323 -30.31 -5.55 41.10
N GLY A 324 -31.60 -5.45 40.76
CA GLY A 324 -32.59 -4.73 41.58
C GLY A 324 -32.59 -5.23 43.03
N PRO A 325 -32.97 -4.38 44.00
CA PRO A 325 -32.90 -4.73 45.40
C PRO A 325 -33.96 -5.79 45.71
N ALA A 326 -33.52 -6.90 46.29
CA ALA A 326 -34.40 -7.92 46.83
C ALA A 326 -35.24 -7.33 47.98
N ALA A 327 -36.56 -7.47 47.88
CA ALA A 327 -37.53 -7.37 48.95
C ALA A 327 -38.25 -8.71 49.08
#